data_AF-A0A536LKA9-F1
#
_entry.id   AF-A0A536LKA9-F1
#
_cell.length_a   1.000
_cell.length_b   1.000
_cell.length_c   1.000
_cell.angle_alpha   90.00
_cell.angle_beta   90.00
_cell.angle_gamma   90.00
#
_symmetry.space_group_name_H-M   'P 1'
#
loop_
_entity.id
_entity.type
_entity.pdbx_description
1 polymer ?
#
loop_
_entity_poly.entity_id
_entity_poly.type
_entity_poly.pdbx_seq_one_letter_code
_entity_poly.pdbx_strand_id
1 'polypeptide(L)'
;MEKTSSVLAALSPRARRAVALIALATVAIAGASTYYLRPWVVLRAASNTASIPSPPAREQGGWVQYTFLNAALGWAMVVSPGPDRDVGAYAVLKTVDGAKHWEKRFEGRKSLLSGANLQFVDRSTGFVAVGDPLELHRTRDGGEHWTAMAVPEQALSGFGFRFVDPLNGWLFAGPGNQGPHLFASNDGGVTWAELNSLPADIGWPEFRSSLEGWAGSSGSGLPHVYKTIDGGTTWERRDLPDAPELAQADQVSTWVTLIPH
;
A
#
# COMPACT_ATOMS: atom_id res chain seq x y z
N MET A 1 -21.84 -0.36 -66.11
CA MET A 1 -22.01 -1.28 -64.97
C MET A 1 -23.07 -2.36 -65.27
N GLU A 2 -23.19 -2.80 -66.52
CA GLU A 2 -24.38 -3.52 -67.01
C GLU A 2 -24.12 -5.02 -67.32
N LYS A 3 -22.85 -5.47 -67.27
CA LYS A 3 -22.47 -6.87 -67.56
C LYS A 3 -22.56 -7.82 -66.36
N THR A 4 -22.61 -7.32 -65.12
CA THR A 4 -22.64 -8.17 -63.91
C THR A 4 -24.03 -8.72 -63.59
N SER A 5 -25.11 -8.03 -64.00
CA SER A 5 -26.50 -8.46 -63.78
C SER A 5 -26.86 -9.75 -64.55
N SER A 6 -26.27 -9.94 -65.73
CA SER A 6 -26.56 -11.07 -66.64
C SER A 6 -25.98 -12.42 -66.17
N VAL A 7 -24.86 -12.41 -65.45
CA VAL A 7 -24.17 -13.66 -65.05
C VAL A 7 -24.83 -14.36 -63.85
N LEU A 8 -25.42 -13.59 -62.92
CA LEU A 8 -26.07 -14.14 -61.72
C LEU A 8 -27.42 -14.82 -62.02
N ALA A 9 -28.09 -14.41 -63.10
CA ALA A 9 -29.38 -14.96 -63.52
C ALA A 9 -29.26 -16.36 -64.18
N ALA A 10 -28.09 -16.69 -64.74
CA ALA A 10 -27.80 -17.99 -65.36
C ALA A 10 -27.43 -19.11 -64.36
N LEU A 11 -27.34 -18.79 -63.06
CA LEU A 11 -26.89 -19.71 -62.02
C LEU A 11 -28.03 -20.53 -61.40
N SER A 12 -27.76 -21.81 -61.16
CA SER A 12 -28.68 -22.70 -60.44
C SER A 12 -28.98 -22.18 -59.01
N PRO A 13 -30.12 -22.54 -58.41
CA PRO A 13 -30.47 -22.08 -57.06
C PRO A 13 -29.40 -22.41 -56.00
N ARG A 14 -28.72 -23.55 -56.14
CA ARG A 14 -27.61 -23.96 -55.26
C ARG A 14 -26.38 -23.07 -55.45
N ALA A 15 -26.04 -22.74 -56.70
CA ALA A 15 -24.91 -21.86 -57.01
C ALA A 15 -25.15 -20.42 -56.50
N ARG A 16 -26.38 -19.90 -56.59
CA ARG A 16 -26.74 -18.59 -56.01
C ARG A 16 -26.59 -18.55 -54.49
N ARG A 17 -27.01 -19.62 -53.79
CA ARG A 17 -26.79 -19.74 -52.33
C ARG A 17 -25.31 -19.80 -51.97
N ALA A 18 -24.52 -20.55 -52.73
CA ALA A 18 -23.07 -20.63 -52.51
C ALA A 18 -22.38 -19.27 -52.71
N VAL A 19 -22.71 -18.54 -53.78
CA VAL A 19 -22.19 -17.19 -54.04
C VAL A 19 -22.59 -16.21 -52.94
N ALA A 20 -23.84 -16.26 -52.46
CA ALA A 20 -24.29 -15.44 -51.34
C ALA A 20 -23.54 -15.75 -50.05
N LEU A 21 -23.30 -17.03 -49.73
CA LEU A 21 -22.53 -17.43 -48.54
C LEU A 21 -21.07 -17.00 -48.62
N ILE A 22 -20.43 -17.14 -49.78
CA ILE A 22 -19.06 -16.67 -50.00
C ILE A 22 -18.98 -15.15 -49.81
N ALA A 23 -19.92 -14.40 -50.39
CA ALA A 23 -19.99 -12.95 -50.23
C ALA A 23 -20.11 -12.55 -48.75
N LEU A 24 -21.00 -13.21 -48.01
CA LEU A 24 -21.20 -13.00 -46.57
C LEU A 24 -19.93 -13.30 -45.76
N ALA A 25 -19.24 -14.39 -46.08
CA ALA A 25 -17.99 -14.76 -45.43
C ALA A 25 -16.88 -13.72 -45.71
N THR A 26 -16.75 -13.23 -46.94
CA THR A 26 -15.78 -12.15 -47.24
C THR A 26 -16.07 -10.85 -46.51
N VAL A 27 -17.35 -10.48 -46.34
CA VAL A 27 -17.73 -9.28 -45.56
C VAL A 27 -17.40 -9.49 -44.08
N ALA A 28 -17.68 -10.67 -43.52
CA ALA A 28 -17.36 -10.99 -42.12
C ALA A 28 -15.84 -10.99 -41.87
N ILE A 29 -15.05 -11.59 -42.77
CA ILE A 29 -13.59 -11.60 -42.69
C ILE A 29 -13.04 -10.18 -42.80
N ALA A 30 -13.50 -9.39 -43.78
CA ALA A 30 -13.07 -8.00 -43.92
C ALA A 30 -13.40 -7.16 -42.67
N GLY A 31 -14.59 -7.34 -42.09
CA GLY A 31 -14.99 -6.71 -40.84
C GLY A 31 -14.08 -7.08 -39.67
N ALA A 32 -13.86 -8.38 -39.45
CA ALA A 32 -12.96 -8.87 -38.41
C ALA A 32 -11.51 -8.39 -38.60
N SER A 33 -11.00 -8.41 -39.84
CA SER A 33 -9.68 -7.88 -40.17
C SER A 33 -9.58 -6.39 -39.90
N THR A 34 -10.59 -5.58 -40.25
CA THR A 34 -10.58 -4.14 -39.91
C THR A 34 -10.68 -3.88 -38.41
N TYR A 35 -11.32 -4.76 -37.64
CA TYR A 35 -11.35 -4.67 -36.18
C TYR A 35 -9.99 -5.04 -35.57
N TYR A 36 -9.36 -6.11 -36.05
CA TYR A 36 -8.11 -6.64 -35.50
C TYR A 36 -6.86 -5.87 -35.97
N LEU A 37 -6.88 -5.37 -37.20
CA LEU A 37 -5.80 -4.57 -37.79
C LEU A 37 -5.98 -3.08 -37.54
N ARG A 38 -7.07 -2.64 -36.86
CA ARG A 38 -7.12 -1.30 -36.30
C ARG A 38 -6.02 -1.25 -35.24
N PRO A 39 -4.94 -0.47 -35.46
CA PRO A 39 -3.97 -0.24 -34.41
C PRO A 39 -4.78 0.30 -33.24
N TRP A 40 -4.61 -0.27 -32.06
CA TRP A 40 -5.06 0.38 -30.84
C TRP A 40 -4.24 1.65 -30.75
N VAL A 41 -4.71 2.72 -31.40
CA VAL A 41 -4.26 4.07 -31.15
C VAL A 41 -4.70 4.30 -29.72
N VAL A 42 -3.80 4.01 -28.79
CA VAL A 42 -3.80 4.66 -27.50
C VAL A 42 -3.70 6.12 -27.87
N LEU A 43 -4.86 6.80 -27.93
CA LEU A 43 -4.89 8.23 -27.82
C LEU A 43 -4.12 8.49 -26.53
N ARG A 44 -2.85 8.89 -26.65
CA ARG A 44 -2.26 9.71 -25.60
C ARG A 44 -3.21 10.88 -25.57
N ALA A 45 -4.15 10.87 -24.63
CA ALA A 45 -4.75 12.10 -24.18
C ALA A 45 -3.54 12.99 -23.95
N ALA A 46 -3.45 14.08 -24.72
CA ALA A 46 -2.51 15.13 -24.40
C ALA A 46 -2.70 15.34 -22.90
N SER A 47 -1.63 15.14 -22.13
CA SER A 47 -1.63 15.50 -20.72
C SER A 47 -1.75 17.01 -20.71
N ASN A 48 -2.98 17.50 -20.83
CA ASN A 48 -3.33 18.84 -20.44
C ASN A 48 -3.12 18.82 -18.93
N THR A 49 -1.90 19.12 -18.53
CA THR A 49 -1.59 19.61 -17.19
C THR A 49 -2.21 21.00 -17.12
N ALA A 50 -3.54 21.05 -17.09
CA ALA A 50 -4.23 22.19 -16.54
C ALA A 50 -3.70 22.32 -15.11
N SER A 51 -3.10 23.47 -14.80
CA SER A 51 -2.74 23.80 -13.43
C SER A 51 -4.01 23.72 -12.60
N ILE A 52 -4.11 22.72 -11.74
CA ILE A 52 -5.18 22.64 -10.76
C ILE A 52 -4.93 23.81 -9.82
N PRO A 53 -5.83 24.81 -9.73
CA PRO A 53 -5.64 25.93 -8.84
C PRO A 53 -5.49 25.40 -7.41
N SER A 54 -4.39 25.76 -6.76
CA SER A 54 -4.18 25.40 -5.35
C SER A 54 -5.28 26.08 -4.52
N PRO A 55 -6.10 25.33 -3.78
CA PRO A 55 -6.98 25.93 -2.80
C PRO A 55 -6.16 26.73 -1.77
N PRO A 56 -6.76 27.73 -1.11
CA PRO A 56 -6.06 28.48 -0.07
C PRO A 56 -5.53 27.53 1.00
N ALA A 57 -4.31 27.77 1.47
CA ALA A 57 -3.69 27.01 2.53
C ALA A 57 -4.60 27.07 3.78
N ARG A 58 -4.95 25.90 4.33
CA ARG A 58 -5.65 25.84 5.60
C ARG A 58 -4.63 26.11 6.71
N GLU A 59 -5.00 26.94 7.68
CA GLU A 59 -4.13 27.36 8.78
C GLU A 59 -3.75 26.21 9.75
N GLN A 60 -4.49 25.10 9.74
CA GLN A 60 -4.24 23.95 10.60
C GLN A 60 -3.71 22.76 9.79
N GLY A 61 -2.51 22.31 10.13
CA GLY A 61 -1.79 21.22 9.46
C GLY A 61 -2.39 19.85 9.80
N GLY A 62 -3.29 19.37 8.96
CA GLY A 62 -3.66 17.96 8.89
C GLY A 62 -2.85 17.23 7.80
N TRP A 63 -2.87 15.91 7.84
CA TRP A 63 -2.27 15.08 6.80
C TRP A 63 -3.21 13.94 6.40
N VAL A 64 -2.99 13.41 5.20
CA VAL A 64 -3.78 12.31 4.66
C VAL A 64 -2.84 11.23 4.12
N GLN A 65 -3.05 10.00 4.56
CA GLN A 65 -2.39 8.82 4.00
C GLN A 65 -3.39 8.08 3.10
N TYR A 66 -2.96 7.65 1.92
CA TYR A 66 -3.75 6.82 1.02
C TYR A 66 -3.09 5.46 0.87
N THR A 67 -3.92 4.41 0.77
CA THR A 67 -3.49 3.08 0.35
C THR A 67 -4.47 2.54 -0.69
N PHE A 68 -3.95 2.05 -1.82
CA PHE A 68 -4.76 1.48 -2.88
C PHE A 68 -4.34 0.03 -3.10
N LEU A 69 -5.33 -0.87 -3.07
CA LEU A 69 -5.09 -2.26 -3.44
C LEU A 69 -5.09 -2.43 -4.96
N ASN A 70 -5.86 -1.60 -5.66
CA ASN A 70 -5.88 -1.51 -7.12
C ASN A 70 -6.42 -0.14 -7.54
N ALA A 71 -6.57 0.08 -8.86
CA ALA A 71 -7.00 1.37 -9.41
C ALA A 71 -8.41 1.83 -8.97
N ALA A 72 -9.26 0.93 -8.46
CA ALA A 72 -10.61 1.25 -8.02
C ALA A 72 -10.77 1.23 -6.48
N LEU A 73 -10.18 0.24 -5.81
CA LEU A 73 -10.34 0.02 -4.37
C LEU A 73 -9.17 0.59 -3.58
N GLY A 74 -9.49 1.48 -2.64
CA GLY A 74 -8.51 2.05 -1.72
C GLY A 74 -9.14 2.59 -0.44
N TRP A 75 -8.27 2.96 0.50
CA TRP A 75 -8.60 3.57 1.76
C TRP A 75 -7.76 4.82 1.99
N ALA A 76 -8.29 5.77 2.75
CA ALA A 76 -7.58 6.96 3.17
C ALA A 76 -7.72 7.12 4.68
N MET A 77 -6.65 7.54 5.34
CA MET A 77 -6.69 8.02 6.72
C MET A 77 -6.49 9.52 6.69
N VAL A 78 -7.47 10.26 7.20
CA VAL A 78 -7.41 11.70 7.36
C VAL A 78 -7.16 12.00 8.82
N VAL A 79 -6.13 12.79 9.11
CA VAL A 79 -5.77 13.20 10.46
C VAL A 79 -5.83 14.72 10.54
N SER A 80 -6.59 15.20 11.53
CA SER A 80 -6.73 16.61 11.87
C SER A 80 -6.29 16.81 13.32
N PRO A 81 -5.00 17.11 13.55
CA PRO A 81 -4.49 17.40 14.89
C PRO A 81 -5.23 18.58 15.53
N GLY A 82 -5.37 18.55 16.86
CA GLY A 82 -5.83 19.72 17.61
C GLY A 82 -4.74 20.82 17.64
N PRO A 83 -5.12 22.08 17.92
CA PRO A 83 -4.22 23.24 17.87
C PRO A 83 -2.91 23.07 18.67
N ASP A 84 -2.95 22.36 19.80
CA ASP A 84 -1.80 22.15 20.68
C ASP A 84 -1.42 20.66 20.83
N ARG A 85 -1.76 19.80 19.86
CA ARG A 85 -1.57 18.33 19.93
C ARG A 85 -2.32 17.61 21.07
N ASP A 86 -3.18 18.32 21.81
CA ASP A 86 -3.98 17.79 22.92
C ASP A 86 -4.91 16.66 22.47
N VAL A 87 -5.90 16.95 21.62
CA VAL A 87 -6.83 15.95 21.09
C VAL A 87 -7.22 16.34 19.67
N GLY A 88 -6.73 15.57 18.70
CA GLY A 88 -7.13 15.68 17.29
C GLY A 88 -8.22 14.68 16.92
N ALA A 89 -8.77 14.86 15.72
CA ALA A 89 -9.70 13.91 15.10
C ALA A 89 -8.99 13.10 14.01
N TYR A 90 -9.42 11.87 13.80
CA TYR A 90 -9.03 11.06 12.65
C TYR A 90 -10.24 10.36 12.04
N ALA A 91 -10.15 10.04 10.76
CA ALA A 91 -11.15 9.24 10.05
C ALA A 91 -10.50 8.31 9.03
N VAL A 92 -11.05 7.10 8.89
CA VAL A 92 -10.74 6.18 7.80
C VAL A 92 -11.88 6.23 6.79
N LEU A 93 -11.52 6.45 5.52
CA LEU A 93 -12.44 6.46 4.39
C LEU A 93 -12.11 5.31 3.44
N LYS A 94 -13.11 4.86 2.70
CA LYS A 94 -13.01 3.81 1.68
C LYS A 94 -13.56 4.31 0.36
N THR A 95 -12.91 3.91 -0.73
CA THR A 95 -13.38 4.12 -2.10
C THR A 95 -13.40 2.79 -2.84
N VAL A 96 -14.34 2.63 -3.76
CA VAL A 96 -14.47 1.45 -4.63
C VAL A 96 -14.51 1.81 -6.12
N ASP A 97 -14.30 3.09 -6.44
CA ASP A 97 -14.44 3.64 -7.79
C ASP A 97 -13.29 4.55 -8.22
N GLY A 98 -12.12 4.36 -7.60
CA GLY A 98 -10.88 5.06 -7.93
C GLY A 98 -10.86 6.48 -7.39
N ALA A 99 -11.26 6.64 -6.12
CA ALA A 99 -11.30 7.91 -5.40
C ALA A 99 -12.28 8.95 -5.95
N LYS A 100 -13.27 8.54 -6.78
CA LYS A 100 -14.33 9.45 -7.24
C LYS A 100 -15.30 9.73 -6.10
N HIS A 101 -15.60 8.72 -5.29
CA HIS A 101 -16.37 8.85 -4.07
C HIS A 101 -15.66 8.17 -2.90
N TRP A 102 -15.83 8.78 -1.72
CA TRP A 102 -15.26 8.31 -0.46
C TRP A 102 -16.36 8.18 0.60
N GLU A 103 -16.39 7.05 1.28
CA GLU A 103 -17.32 6.80 2.37
C GLU A 103 -16.54 6.67 3.68
N LYS A 104 -16.97 7.39 4.71
CA LYS A 104 -16.37 7.32 6.04
C LYS A 104 -16.75 5.99 6.70
N ARG A 105 -15.74 5.27 7.17
CA ARG A 105 -15.86 3.90 7.69
C ARG A 105 -15.45 3.74 9.15
N PHE A 106 -14.58 4.64 9.63
CA PHE A 106 -14.15 4.68 11.01
C PHE A 106 -13.77 6.11 11.39
N GLU A 107 -13.93 6.49 12.65
CA GLU A 107 -13.48 7.78 13.15
C GLU A 107 -13.24 7.73 14.65
N GLY A 108 -12.45 8.69 15.13
CA GLY A 108 -12.21 8.83 16.56
C GLY A 108 -11.47 10.11 16.87
N ARG A 109 -11.17 10.28 18.16
CA ARG A 109 -10.39 11.40 18.68
C ARG A 109 -9.32 10.89 19.63
N LYS A 110 -8.10 11.39 19.49
CA LYS A 110 -6.96 10.99 20.32
C LYS A 110 -5.91 12.09 20.39
N SER A 111 -5.12 12.08 21.45
CA SER A 111 -3.88 12.84 21.61
C SER A 111 -2.79 12.33 20.67
N LEU A 112 -1.81 13.19 20.36
CA LEU A 112 -0.54 12.79 19.70
C LEU A 112 -0.71 11.96 18.41
N LEU A 113 -1.57 12.42 17.51
CA LEU A 113 -1.83 11.76 16.21
C LEU A 113 -0.67 11.85 15.18
N SER A 114 0.50 12.36 15.55
CA SER A 114 1.64 12.47 14.62
C SER A 114 2.15 11.11 14.14
N GLY A 115 2.00 10.06 14.95
CA GLY A 115 2.36 8.68 14.61
C GLY A 115 1.20 7.82 14.13
N ALA A 116 0.03 8.43 13.86
CA ALA A 116 -1.10 7.66 13.39
C ALA A 116 -0.79 6.98 12.05
N ASN A 117 -1.29 5.76 11.83
CA ASN A 117 -0.98 5.01 10.62
C ASN A 117 -2.13 4.07 10.25
N LEU A 118 -2.37 3.96 8.95
CA LEU A 118 -3.33 3.03 8.35
C LEU A 118 -2.63 2.03 7.44
N GLN A 119 -3.02 0.77 7.58
CA GLN A 119 -2.50 -0.31 6.77
C GLN A 119 -3.57 -1.33 6.42
N PHE A 120 -3.73 -1.61 5.12
CA PHE A 120 -4.47 -2.76 4.64
C PHE A 120 -3.49 -3.78 4.05
N VAL A 121 -3.61 -5.04 4.46
CA VAL A 121 -2.77 -6.16 3.97
C VAL A 121 -3.47 -6.94 2.86
N ASP A 122 -4.80 -6.90 2.84
CA ASP A 122 -5.62 -7.42 1.76
C ASP A 122 -6.93 -6.62 1.65
N ARG A 123 -7.90 -7.10 0.86
CA ARG A 123 -9.20 -6.43 0.65
C ARG A 123 -10.06 -6.31 1.91
N SER A 124 -9.88 -7.21 2.87
CA SER A 124 -10.71 -7.41 4.04
C SER A 124 -10.02 -7.03 5.36
N THR A 125 -8.71 -7.24 5.47
CA THR A 125 -7.96 -7.08 6.70
C THR A 125 -7.18 -5.78 6.69
N GLY A 126 -7.46 -4.93 7.69
CA GLY A 126 -6.80 -3.65 7.87
C GLY A 126 -6.60 -3.31 9.34
N PHE A 127 -5.65 -2.42 9.58
CA PHE A 127 -5.17 -2.03 10.90
C PHE A 127 -5.00 -0.52 10.97
N VAL A 128 -5.37 0.07 12.11
CA VAL A 128 -5.18 1.48 12.43
C VAL A 128 -4.50 1.56 13.78
N ALA A 129 -3.40 2.30 13.84
CA ALA A 129 -2.76 2.65 15.10
C ALA A 129 -2.83 4.16 15.31
N VAL A 130 -3.24 4.60 16.51
CA VAL A 130 -3.45 6.03 16.81
C VAL A 130 -3.03 6.41 18.22
N GLY A 131 -2.36 7.56 18.30
CA GLY A 131 -2.14 8.36 19.50
C GLY A 131 -1.28 7.75 20.59
N ASP A 132 -1.34 8.39 21.75
CA ASP A 132 -0.57 8.05 22.96
C ASP A 132 -1.48 8.17 24.20
N PRO A 133 -1.77 7.07 24.92
CA PRO A 133 -1.25 5.72 24.68
C PRO A 133 -1.79 5.14 23.37
N LEU A 134 -0.96 4.31 22.73
CA LEU A 134 -1.23 3.65 21.45
C LEU A 134 -2.52 2.83 21.51
N GLU A 135 -3.44 3.11 20.60
CA GLU A 135 -4.60 2.26 20.34
C GLU A 135 -4.46 1.60 18.97
N LEU A 136 -4.51 0.26 18.96
CA LEU A 136 -4.55 -0.55 17.74
C LEU A 136 -5.98 -1.02 17.48
N HIS A 137 -6.47 -0.84 16.25
CA HIS A 137 -7.76 -1.33 15.80
C HIS A 137 -7.58 -2.22 14.58
N ARG A 138 -8.43 -3.25 14.44
CA ARG A 138 -8.44 -4.16 13.29
C ARG A 138 -9.83 -4.28 12.68
N THR A 139 -9.88 -4.35 11.37
CA THR A 139 -11.05 -4.77 10.58
C THR A 139 -10.78 -6.11 9.88
N ARG A 140 -11.84 -6.89 9.63
CA ARG A 140 -11.81 -8.14 8.84
C ARG A 140 -12.85 -8.14 7.71
N ASP A 141 -13.47 -7.01 7.43
CA ASP A 141 -14.51 -6.83 6.41
C ASP A 141 -14.26 -5.61 5.51
N GLY A 142 -13.00 -5.17 5.42
CA GLY A 142 -12.59 -4.09 4.52
C GLY A 142 -12.95 -2.71 5.07
N GLY A 143 -13.03 -2.59 6.39
CA GLY A 143 -13.28 -1.36 7.12
C GLY A 143 -14.73 -1.14 7.53
N GLU A 144 -15.66 -2.07 7.30
CA GLU A 144 -17.07 -1.89 7.69
C GLU A 144 -17.22 -1.90 9.21
N HIS A 145 -16.49 -2.79 9.89
CA HIS A 145 -16.41 -2.85 11.34
C HIS A 145 -14.96 -2.88 11.82
N TRP A 146 -14.69 -2.15 12.90
CA TRP A 146 -13.38 -2.08 13.55
C TRP A 146 -13.48 -2.55 14.99
N THR A 147 -12.53 -3.36 15.41
CA THR A 147 -12.42 -3.88 16.77
C THR A 147 -11.13 -3.39 17.39
N ALA A 148 -11.20 -2.84 18.60
CA ALA A 148 -10.00 -2.49 19.38
C ALA A 148 -9.23 -3.77 19.75
N MET A 149 -7.91 -3.71 19.62
CA MET A 149 -6.98 -4.79 19.88
C MET A 149 -6.18 -4.48 21.14
N ALA A 150 -5.87 -5.50 21.93
CA ALA A 150 -4.99 -5.34 23.07
C ALA A 150 -3.56 -5.04 22.60
N VAL A 151 -2.90 -4.11 23.28
CA VAL A 151 -1.51 -3.73 23.05
C VAL A 151 -0.75 -3.95 24.36
N PRO A 152 0.44 -4.60 24.35
CA PRO A 152 1.27 -4.74 25.53
C PRO A 152 1.57 -3.38 26.18
N GLU A 153 1.64 -3.33 27.52
CA GLU A 153 1.87 -2.08 28.26
C GLU A 153 3.16 -1.36 27.82
N GLN A 154 4.22 -2.14 27.57
CA GLN A 154 5.51 -1.68 27.09
C GLN A 154 5.44 -1.13 25.65
N ALA A 155 4.41 -1.50 24.89
CA ALA A 155 4.16 -1.05 23.53
C ALA A 155 3.18 0.14 23.45
N LEU A 156 2.65 0.64 24.59
CA LEU A 156 1.73 1.78 24.60
C LEU A 156 2.40 3.08 24.18
N SER A 157 3.71 3.23 24.40
CA SER A 157 4.52 4.30 23.82
C SER A 157 5.10 3.90 22.44
N GLY A 158 4.43 2.98 21.75
CA GLY A 158 4.87 2.43 20.48
C GLY A 158 4.89 3.47 19.36
N PHE A 159 5.85 3.33 18.44
CA PHE A 159 6.07 4.29 17.35
C PHE A 159 5.66 3.74 15.98
N GLY A 160 5.45 2.43 15.85
CA GLY A 160 5.11 1.83 14.57
C GLY A 160 4.61 0.40 14.69
N PHE A 161 3.90 -0.03 13.64
CA PHE A 161 3.44 -1.39 13.48
C PHE A 161 3.55 -1.84 12.02
N ARG A 162 3.66 -3.15 11.81
CA ARG A 162 3.69 -3.73 10.46
C ARG A 162 3.07 -5.12 10.46
N PHE A 163 2.11 -5.37 9.59
CA PHE A 163 1.56 -6.70 9.31
C PHE A 163 1.89 -7.12 7.88
N VAL A 164 2.59 -8.23 7.67
CA VAL A 164 2.92 -8.70 6.30
C VAL A 164 1.77 -9.46 5.65
N ASP A 165 0.86 -9.99 6.47
CA ASP A 165 -0.35 -10.70 6.09
C ASP A 165 -1.40 -10.55 7.21
N PRO A 166 -2.60 -11.14 7.10
CA PRO A 166 -3.65 -10.99 8.12
C PRO A 166 -3.33 -11.51 9.51
N LEU A 167 -2.30 -12.35 9.65
CA LEU A 167 -1.95 -13.05 10.88
C LEU A 167 -0.62 -12.56 11.47
N ASN A 168 0.38 -12.33 10.63
CA ASN A 168 1.74 -12.06 11.07
C ASN A 168 2.01 -10.55 11.10
N GLY A 169 2.35 -10.03 12.28
CA GLY A 169 2.71 -8.63 12.45
C GLY A 169 3.60 -8.33 13.64
N TRP A 170 4.13 -7.11 13.66
CA TRP A 170 5.06 -6.60 14.64
C TRP A 170 4.63 -5.24 15.18
N LEU A 171 4.92 -5.00 16.45
CA LEU A 171 4.87 -3.68 17.10
C LEU A 171 6.28 -3.30 17.51
N PHE A 172 6.68 -2.08 17.16
CA PHE A 172 7.96 -1.51 17.57
C PHE A 172 7.71 -0.37 18.55
N ALA A 173 8.36 -0.44 19.71
CA ALA A 173 8.21 0.52 20.79
C ALA A 173 9.56 0.95 21.37
N GLY A 174 9.64 2.17 21.91
CA GLY A 174 10.88 2.74 22.46
C GLY A 174 11.67 3.59 21.47
N PRO A 175 12.47 4.57 21.96
CA PRO A 175 13.37 4.39 23.08
C PRO A 175 12.89 5.10 24.34
N GLY A 176 12.34 4.34 25.30
CA GLY A 176 12.34 4.77 26.70
C GLY A 176 13.71 4.48 27.33
N ASN A 177 13.81 4.62 28.66
CA ASN A 177 15.04 4.27 29.41
C ASN A 177 15.44 2.78 29.33
N GLN A 178 14.65 1.93 28.67
CA GLN A 178 14.86 0.48 28.57
C GLN A 178 15.31 0.01 27.17
N GLY A 179 15.46 0.93 26.20
CA GLY A 179 15.86 0.59 24.83
C GLY A 179 14.67 0.26 23.91
N PRO A 180 14.94 -0.16 22.66
CA PRO A 180 13.90 -0.55 21.71
C PRO A 180 13.34 -1.95 22.02
N HIS A 181 12.01 -2.08 21.97
CA HIS A 181 11.26 -3.31 22.13
C HIS A 181 10.59 -3.69 20.81
N LEU A 182 10.59 -4.99 20.51
CA LEU A 182 9.90 -5.56 19.36
C LEU A 182 8.97 -6.66 19.85
N PHE A 183 7.70 -6.54 19.49
CA PHE A 183 6.70 -7.56 19.75
C PHE A 183 6.28 -8.19 18.43
N ALA A 184 6.01 -9.49 18.43
CA ALA A 184 5.48 -10.21 17.28
C ALA A 184 4.13 -10.85 17.61
N SER A 185 3.29 -10.95 16.59
CA SER A 185 2.01 -11.63 16.63
C SER A 185 1.90 -12.55 15.42
N ASN A 186 1.28 -13.71 15.59
CA ASN A 186 0.95 -14.67 14.54
C ASN A 186 -0.56 -14.98 14.48
N ASP A 187 -1.39 -14.20 15.18
CA ASP A 187 -2.85 -14.34 15.28
C ASP A 187 -3.60 -13.05 14.90
N GLY A 188 -2.92 -12.17 14.16
CA GLY A 188 -3.45 -10.91 13.66
C GLY A 188 -3.54 -9.83 14.73
N GLY A 189 -2.62 -9.86 15.70
CA GLY A 189 -2.53 -8.89 16.81
C GLY A 189 -3.50 -9.16 17.96
N VAL A 190 -4.07 -10.37 18.07
CA VAL A 190 -4.90 -10.75 19.24
C VAL A 190 -4.00 -10.97 20.45
N THR A 191 -2.86 -11.62 20.24
CA THR A 191 -1.80 -11.77 21.23
C THR A 191 -0.47 -11.30 20.67
N TRP A 192 0.40 -10.84 21.56
CA TRP A 192 1.72 -10.30 21.26
C TRP A 192 2.75 -10.95 22.17
N ALA A 193 3.84 -11.44 21.58
CA ALA A 193 5.00 -11.94 22.30
C ALA A 193 6.15 -10.93 22.15
N GLU A 194 6.76 -10.54 23.26
CA GLU A 194 8.01 -9.76 23.21
C GLU A 194 9.13 -10.64 22.67
N LEU A 195 9.89 -10.12 21.71
CA LEU A 195 11.06 -10.77 21.16
C LEU A 195 12.31 -10.43 21.99
N ASN A 196 13.40 -11.13 21.69
CA ASN A 196 14.69 -10.93 22.38
C ASN A 196 15.17 -9.47 22.34
N SER A 197 16.09 -9.14 23.24
CA SER A 197 16.77 -7.84 23.26
C SER A 197 17.32 -7.49 21.88
N LEU A 198 16.90 -6.34 21.38
CA LEU A 198 17.36 -5.81 20.11
C LEU A 198 18.76 -5.19 20.24
N PRO A 199 19.56 -5.14 19.14
CA PRO A 199 20.75 -4.31 19.09
C PRO A 199 20.41 -2.86 19.46
N ALA A 200 21.24 -2.22 20.29
CA ALA A 200 20.96 -0.88 20.82
C ALA A 200 20.89 0.20 19.74
N ASP A 201 21.56 -0.02 18.61
CA ASP A 201 21.59 0.87 17.45
C ASP A 201 20.62 0.45 16.35
N ILE A 202 19.76 -0.56 16.55
CA ILE A 202 18.79 -0.95 15.52
C ILE A 202 17.79 0.18 15.28
N GLY A 203 17.59 0.50 14.00
CA GLY A 203 16.54 1.41 13.56
C GLY A 203 15.19 0.71 13.43
N TRP A 204 14.25 1.38 12.76
CA TRP A 204 12.94 0.79 12.48
C TRP A 204 13.06 -0.44 11.57
N PRO A 205 12.48 -1.59 11.99
CA PRO A 205 12.46 -2.79 11.17
C PRO A 205 11.33 -2.76 10.15
N GLU A 206 11.63 -3.21 8.95
CA GLU A 206 10.70 -3.46 7.84
C GLU A 206 10.67 -4.96 7.52
N PHE A 207 9.48 -5.53 7.42
CA PHE A 207 9.29 -6.96 7.14
C PHE A 207 8.70 -7.18 5.75
N ARG A 208 9.32 -8.08 4.99
CA ARG A 208 8.81 -8.54 3.69
C ARG A 208 7.85 -9.72 3.83
N SER A 209 8.10 -10.56 4.83
CA SER A 209 7.37 -11.80 5.10
C SER A 209 7.38 -12.10 6.59
N SER A 210 6.71 -13.18 7.01
CA SER A 210 6.68 -13.63 8.41
C SER A 210 8.07 -13.97 8.98
N LEU A 211 9.07 -14.16 8.12
CA LEU A 211 10.42 -14.59 8.51
C LEU A 211 11.48 -13.55 8.18
N GLU A 212 11.44 -13.00 6.97
CA GLU A 212 12.44 -12.06 6.47
C GLU A 212 12.09 -10.61 6.76
N GLY A 213 13.02 -9.94 7.44
CA GLY A 213 12.95 -8.52 7.76
C GLY A 213 14.32 -7.88 7.78
N TRP A 214 14.34 -6.56 7.71
CA TRP A 214 15.52 -5.75 7.59
C TRP A 214 15.33 -4.48 8.40
N ALA A 215 16.38 -4.02 9.09
CA ALA A 215 16.35 -2.77 9.82
C ALA A 215 17.60 -1.95 9.48
N GLY A 216 17.42 -0.63 9.44
CA GLY A 216 18.57 0.27 9.45
C GLY A 216 19.28 0.24 10.80
N SER A 217 20.31 1.06 10.94
CA SER A 217 20.98 1.31 12.20
C SER A 217 21.29 2.79 12.37
N SER A 218 21.41 3.23 13.62
CA SER A 218 21.84 4.57 14.01
C SER A 218 22.93 4.44 15.05
N GLY A 219 24.19 4.57 14.64
CA GLY A 219 25.33 4.37 15.53
C GLY A 219 26.63 4.91 14.99
N SER A 220 27.69 4.76 15.80
CA SER A 220 29.07 5.03 15.38
C SER A 220 29.68 3.79 14.71
N GLY A 221 30.54 4.02 13.73
CA GLY A 221 31.22 2.95 12.97
C GLY A 221 30.69 2.82 11.54
N LEU A 222 31.01 1.69 10.90
CA LEU A 222 30.61 1.48 9.52
C LEU A 222 29.09 1.49 9.38
N PRO A 223 28.55 2.14 8.34
CA PRO A 223 27.13 2.06 8.01
C PRO A 223 26.77 0.60 7.79
N HIS A 224 25.67 0.15 8.38
CA HIS A 224 25.27 -1.24 8.29
C HIS A 224 23.76 -1.36 8.33
N VAL A 225 23.27 -2.55 8.02
CA VAL A 225 21.87 -2.92 8.19
C VAL A 225 21.81 -4.19 9.01
N TYR A 226 20.69 -4.43 9.67
CA TYR A 226 20.38 -5.70 10.30
C TYR A 226 19.43 -6.50 9.44
N LYS A 227 19.65 -7.81 9.34
CA LYS A 227 18.77 -8.75 8.66
C LYS A 227 18.28 -9.81 9.64
N THR A 228 16.98 -10.11 9.60
CA THR A 228 16.39 -11.29 10.23
C THR A 228 15.90 -12.27 9.17
N ILE A 229 15.95 -13.56 9.50
CA ILE A 229 15.32 -14.65 8.75
C ILE A 229 14.40 -15.52 9.62
N ASP A 230 14.15 -15.10 10.87
CA ASP A 230 13.36 -15.82 11.87
C ASP A 230 12.29 -14.92 12.54
N GLY A 231 11.78 -13.94 11.79
CA GLY A 231 10.70 -13.07 12.26
C GLY A 231 11.12 -12.04 13.30
N GLY A 232 12.40 -11.68 13.36
CA GLY A 232 12.95 -10.67 14.27
C GLY A 232 13.43 -11.25 15.60
N THR A 233 13.49 -12.57 15.71
CA THR A 233 13.98 -13.27 16.91
C THR A 233 15.50 -13.11 17.03
N THR A 234 16.21 -13.14 15.90
CA THR A 234 17.63 -12.83 15.80
C THR A 234 17.92 -11.88 14.64
N TRP A 235 18.94 -11.05 14.81
CA TRP A 235 19.35 -10.05 13.84
C TRP A 235 20.82 -10.17 13.53
N GLU A 236 21.14 -10.35 12.25
CA GLU A 236 22.50 -10.41 11.75
C GLU A 236 22.92 -9.05 11.17
N ARG A 237 24.02 -8.49 11.68
CA ARG A 237 24.61 -7.26 11.15
C ARG A 237 25.25 -7.51 9.79
N ARG A 238 24.98 -6.62 8.84
CA ARG A 238 25.54 -6.59 7.48
C ARG A 238 26.12 -5.20 7.21
N ASP A 239 27.43 -5.10 7.33
CA ASP A 239 28.16 -3.86 7.06
C ASP A 239 28.14 -3.51 5.57
N LEU A 240 28.01 -2.22 5.27
CA LEU A 240 28.38 -1.72 3.96
C LEU A 240 29.91 -1.82 3.80
N PRO A 241 30.41 -2.06 2.59
CA PRO A 241 31.84 -1.98 2.32
C PRO A 241 32.41 -0.64 2.75
N ASP A 242 33.68 -0.63 3.15
CA ASP A 242 34.38 0.60 3.55
C ASP A 242 34.24 1.69 2.49
N ALA A 243 33.65 2.81 2.90
CA ALA A 243 33.51 4.01 2.10
C ALA A 243 34.35 5.12 2.75
N PRO A 244 35.54 5.45 2.23
CA PRO A 244 36.45 6.44 2.82
C PRO A 244 35.83 7.82 3.02
N GLU A 245 34.86 8.17 2.18
CA GLU A 245 34.06 9.40 2.27
C GLU A 245 33.12 9.46 3.49
N LEU A 246 32.75 8.31 4.05
CA LEU A 246 31.94 8.20 5.28
C LEU A 246 32.80 8.15 6.54
N ALA A 247 34.12 8.01 6.42
CA ALA A 247 35.04 7.90 7.55
C ALA A 247 35.15 9.19 8.40
N GLN A 248 34.63 10.32 7.89
CA GLN A 248 34.58 11.60 8.63
C GLN A 248 33.25 11.85 9.34
N ALA A 249 32.26 10.95 9.19
CA ALA A 249 30.97 11.12 9.84
C ALA A 249 31.00 10.55 11.27
N ASP A 250 30.64 11.37 12.26
CA ASP A 250 30.58 10.95 13.67
C ASP A 250 29.49 9.89 13.91
N GLN A 251 28.38 9.97 13.16
CA GLN A 251 27.32 8.97 13.11
C GLN A 251 26.78 8.83 11.70
N VAL A 252 26.50 7.58 11.30
CA VAL A 252 25.81 7.28 10.05
C VAL A 252 24.53 6.53 10.40
N SER A 253 23.39 7.12 10.01
CA SER A 253 22.10 6.45 10.06
C SER A 253 21.82 5.78 8.72
N THR A 254 21.40 4.52 8.75
CA THR A 254 20.90 3.80 7.59
C THR A 254 19.39 3.60 7.74
N TRP A 255 18.69 3.54 6.61
CA TRP A 255 17.28 3.19 6.55
C TRP A 255 17.06 2.18 5.45
N VAL A 256 16.07 1.33 5.64
CA VAL A 256 15.71 0.28 4.68
C VAL A 256 14.36 0.62 4.09
N THR A 257 14.25 0.57 2.76
CA THR A 257 12.97 0.55 2.06
C THR A 257 12.89 -0.73 1.25
N LEU A 258 11.93 -1.59 1.59
CA LEU A 258 11.65 -2.80 0.83
C LEU A 258 10.72 -2.45 -0.33
N ILE A 259 11.18 -2.72 -1.55
CA ILE A 259 10.37 -2.52 -2.76
C ILE A 259 9.38 -3.69 -2.87
N PRO A 260 8.07 -3.44 -3.08
CA PRO A 260 7.09 -4.49 -3.37
C PRO A 260 7.46 -5.27 -4.65
N HIS A 261 7.19 -6.58 -4.67
CA HIS A 261 7.30 -7.40 -5.89
C HIS A 261 6.07 -7.24 -6.79
#